data_AF-A0A2P4Q2K4-F1
#
_entry.id   AF-A0A2P4Q2K4-F1
#
_cell.length_a   1.000
_cell.length_b   1.000
_cell.length_c   1.000
_cell.angle_alpha   90.00
_cell.angle_beta   90.00
_cell.angle_gamma   90.00
#
_symmetry.space_group_name_H-M   'P 1'
#
loop_
_entity.id
_entity.type
_entity.pdbx_description
1 polymer ?
#
loop_
_entity_poly.entity_id
_entity_poly.type
_entity_poly.pdbx_seq_one_letter_code
_entity_poly.pdbx_strand_id
1 'polypeptide(L)'
;MFNKLLYNGMKESIETKISFPEINSSSMEIILEYLYTGSIKEETLTKDNIIETFNAADYFHLLDLRKSVENIFINNLKENYANSCLPELLSKVVKTMSLTEDNIFLDLLIKAISAIPLNTIEFDRLSIEGLKCLLSYTHDKEIPFVTPEYEVFRYSAILAAKQ
;
A
#
# COMPACT_ATOMS: atom_id res chain seq x y z
N MET A 1 -0.89 22.98 -1.09
CA MET A 1 0.58 22.78 -1.08
C MET A 1 1.27 23.57 -2.19
N PHE A 2 0.97 23.33 -3.47
CA PHE A 2 1.63 23.98 -4.62
C PHE A 2 1.71 25.51 -4.57
N ASN A 3 0.67 26.20 -4.08
CA ASN A 3 0.71 27.65 -3.91
C ASN A 3 1.89 28.10 -3.01
N LYS A 4 2.14 27.38 -1.90
CA LYS A 4 3.31 27.66 -1.04
C LYS A 4 4.63 27.29 -1.73
N LEU A 5 4.64 26.33 -2.64
CA LEU A 5 5.87 25.91 -3.31
C LEU A 5 6.26 26.93 -4.40
N LEU A 6 5.28 27.45 -5.13
CA LEU A 6 5.48 28.35 -6.27
C LEU A 6 5.64 29.83 -5.87
N TYR A 7 5.05 30.27 -4.76
CA TYR A 7 4.95 31.70 -4.43
C TYR A 7 5.61 32.11 -3.11
N ASN A 8 6.35 31.23 -2.46
CA ASN A 8 6.96 31.51 -1.15
C ASN A 8 8.38 32.11 -1.23
N GLY A 9 8.85 32.48 -2.43
CA GLY A 9 10.14 33.13 -2.63
C GLY A 9 11.36 32.22 -2.36
N MET A 10 11.14 30.90 -2.35
CA MET A 10 12.21 29.91 -2.24
C MET A 10 12.80 29.61 -3.62
N LYS A 11 13.80 28.73 -3.68
CA LYS A 11 14.49 28.31 -4.91
C LYS A 11 13.48 27.87 -6.00
N GLU A 12 12.46 27.14 -5.58
CA GLU A 12 11.38 26.62 -6.41
C GLU A 12 10.50 27.71 -7.03
N SER A 13 10.48 28.92 -6.46
CA SER A 13 9.75 30.07 -6.99
C SER A 13 10.48 30.77 -8.14
N ILE A 14 11.78 30.50 -8.31
CA ILE A 14 12.65 31.11 -9.34
C ILE A 14 12.97 30.08 -10.44
N GLU A 15 13.11 28.81 -10.06
CA GLU A 15 13.45 27.74 -11.00
C GLU A 15 12.26 27.32 -11.87
N THR A 16 12.54 26.95 -13.11
CA THR A 16 11.54 26.43 -14.06
C THR A 16 11.28 24.94 -13.91
N LYS A 17 12.00 24.27 -13.00
CA LYS A 17 11.92 22.83 -12.76
C LYS A 17 11.83 22.56 -11.26
N ILE A 18 10.83 21.77 -10.88
CA ILE A 18 10.66 21.25 -9.52
C ILE A 18 10.83 19.73 -9.58
N SER A 19 11.50 19.15 -8.59
CA SER A 19 11.78 17.72 -8.54
C SER A 19 11.18 17.11 -7.26
N PHE A 20 10.45 16.01 -7.42
CA PHE A 20 9.89 15.23 -6.32
C PHE A 20 10.55 13.85 -6.31
N PRO A 21 11.71 13.67 -5.65
CA PRO A 21 12.48 12.44 -5.73
C PRO A 21 11.78 11.23 -5.09
N GLU A 22 10.85 11.47 -4.16
CA GLU A 22 10.10 10.43 -3.45
C GLU A 22 8.82 10.00 -4.17
N ILE A 23 8.41 10.73 -5.21
CA ILE A 23 7.20 10.45 -5.98
C ILE A 23 7.59 9.87 -7.34
N ASN A 24 7.11 8.67 -7.64
CA ASN A 24 7.39 8.06 -8.93
C ASN A 24 6.52 8.64 -10.07
N SER A 25 6.89 8.29 -11.30
CA SER A 25 6.26 8.87 -12.50
C SER A 25 4.79 8.51 -12.62
N SER A 26 4.41 7.26 -12.34
CA SER A 26 3.01 6.80 -12.44
C SER A 26 2.11 7.51 -11.42
N SER A 27 2.57 7.66 -10.18
CA SER A 27 1.81 8.39 -9.16
C SER A 27 1.72 9.86 -9.51
N MET A 28 2.81 10.47 -10.00
CA MET A 28 2.79 11.88 -10.41
C MET A 28 1.83 12.13 -11.58
N GLU A 29 1.77 11.20 -12.54
CA GLU A 29 0.81 11.26 -13.66
C GLU A 29 -0.64 11.28 -13.15
N ILE A 30 -0.98 10.38 -12.22
CA ILE A 30 -2.33 10.31 -11.62
C ILE A 30 -2.64 11.57 -10.81
N ILE A 31 -1.68 12.09 -10.07
CA ILE A 31 -1.83 13.35 -9.30
C ILE A 31 -2.14 14.51 -10.25
N LEU A 32 -1.41 14.61 -11.37
CA LEU A 32 -1.65 15.65 -12.37
C LEU A 32 -3.01 15.47 -13.04
N GLU A 33 -3.38 14.25 -13.44
CA GLU A 33 -4.69 13.97 -14.01
C GLU A 33 -5.81 14.41 -13.07
N TYR A 34 -5.70 14.08 -11.79
CA TYR A 34 -6.66 14.50 -10.77
C TYR A 34 -6.74 16.03 -10.62
N LEU A 35 -5.59 16.72 -10.60
CA LEU A 35 -5.57 18.18 -10.47
C LEU A 35 -6.25 18.90 -11.65
N TYR A 36 -6.18 18.31 -12.84
CA TYR A 36 -6.79 18.88 -14.04
C TYR A 36 -8.26 18.49 -14.22
N THR A 37 -8.65 17.27 -13.85
CA THR A 37 -9.99 16.72 -14.12
C THR A 37 -10.91 16.70 -12.90
N GLY A 38 -10.36 16.79 -11.69
CA GLY A 38 -11.09 16.66 -10.43
C GLY A 38 -11.49 15.23 -10.08
N SER A 39 -11.07 14.22 -10.85
CA SER A 39 -11.40 12.82 -10.61
C SER A 39 -10.29 11.89 -11.11
N ILE A 40 -10.33 10.62 -10.68
CA ILE A 40 -9.49 9.56 -11.24
C ILE A 40 -10.40 8.43 -11.71
N LYS A 41 -10.03 7.77 -12.80
CA LYS A 41 -10.74 6.56 -13.22
C LYS A 41 -10.23 5.37 -12.43
N GLU A 42 -11.11 4.44 -12.09
CA GLU A 42 -10.74 3.24 -11.33
C GLU A 42 -9.68 2.38 -12.06
N GLU A 43 -9.75 2.35 -13.39
CA GLU A 43 -8.82 1.63 -14.27
C GLU A 43 -7.37 2.16 -14.25
N THR A 44 -7.11 3.37 -13.76
CA THR A 44 -5.74 3.91 -13.67
C THR A 44 -5.01 3.41 -12.43
N LEU A 45 -5.75 2.99 -11.40
CA LEU A 45 -5.17 2.41 -10.18
C LEU A 45 -4.99 0.90 -10.35
N THR A 46 -3.75 0.46 -10.17
CA THR A 46 -3.34 -0.93 -10.24
C THR A 46 -2.67 -1.32 -8.92
N LYS A 47 -2.47 -2.63 -8.71
CA LYS A 47 -1.71 -3.15 -7.56
C LYS A 47 -0.32 -2.52 -7.42
N ASP A 48 0.27 -2.09 -8.54
CA ASP A 48 1.62 -1.57 -8.56
C ASP A 48 1.67 -0.10 -8.18
N ASN A 49 0.68 0.73 -8.52
CA ASN A 49 0.74 2.17 -8.27
C ASN A 49 -0.15 2.64 -7.11
N ILE A 50 -1.08 1.82 -6.60
CA ILE A 50 -2.12 2.28 -5.66
C ILE A 50 -1.55 2.79 -4.33
N ILE A 51 -0.53 2.12 -3.79
CA ILE A 51 0.13 2.50 -2.53
C ILE A 51 0.92 3.79 -2.72
N GLU A 52 1.65 3.91 -3.83
CA GLU A 52 2.48 5.07 -4.14
C GLU A 52 1.61 6.30 -4.43
N THR A 53 0.47 6.09 -5.12
CA THR A 53 -0.52 7.13 -5.38
C THR A 53 -1.18 7.60 -4.10
N PHE A 54 -1.49 6.69 -3.18
CA PHE A 54 -1.99 7.04 -1.86
C PHE A 54 -0.99 7.93 -1.09
N ASN A 55 0.27 7.52 -1.03
CA ASN A 55 1.33 8.28 -0.38
C ASN A 55 1.55 9.64 -1.04
N ALA A 56 1.49 9.70 -2.38
CA ALA A 56 1.60 10.95 -3.13
C ALA A 56 0.41 11.87 -2.83
N ALA A 57 -0.82 11.35 -2.81
CA ALA A 57 -2.00 12.14 -2.48
C ALA A 57 -1.92 12.72 -1.06
N ASP A 58 -1.39 11.96 -0.10
CA ASP A 58 -1.13 12.43 1.25
C ASP A 58 -0.06 13.53 1.27
N TYR A 59 1.08 13.32 0.58
CA TYR A 59 2.16 14.29 0.43
C TYR A 59 1.69 15.62 -0.18
N PHE A 60 0.84 15.57 -1.21
CA PHE A 60 0.29 16.76 -1.86
C PHE A 60 -0.89 17.40 -1.10
N HIS A 61 -1.31 16.80 0.02
CA HIS A 61 -2.46 17.18 0.83
C HIS A 61 -3.79 17.15 0.04
N LEU A 62 -3.94 16.17 -0.86
CA LEU A 62 -5.13 15.97 -1.69
C LEU A 62 -6.09 14.98 -1.02
N LEU A 63 -6.78 15.45 0.03
CA LEU A 63 -7.63 14.60 0.88
C LEU A 63 -8.73 13.84 0.11
N ASP A 64 -9.35 14.47 -0.88
CA ASP A 64 -10.43 13.85 -1.65
C ASP A 64 -9.90 12.77 -2.62
N LEU A 65 -8.73 13.00 -3.21
CA LEU A 65 -8.02 11.97 -3.98
C LEU A 65 -7.61 10.81 -3.08
N ARG A 66 -7.03 11.11 -1.92
CA ARG A 66 -6.63 10.10 -0.94
C ARG A 66 -7.80 9.18 -0.56
N LYS A 67 -8.96 9.76 -0.24
CA LYS A 67 -10.21 9.02 0.03
C LYS A 67 -10.70 8.22 -1.18
N SER A 68 -10.56 8.77 -2.39
CA SER A 68 -10.95 8.06 -3.62
C SER A 68 -10.09 6.82 -3.84
N VAL A 69 -8.78 6.92 -3.62
CA VAL A 69 -7.83 5.81 -3.68
C VAL A 69 -8.16 4.75 -2.61
N GLU A 70 -8.45 5.17 -1.37
CA GLU A 70 -8.90 4.26 -0.30
C GLU A 70 -10.17 3.49 -0.68
N ASN A 71 -11.17 4.18 -1.23
CA ASN A 71 -12.44 3.56 -1.64
C ASN A 71 -12.25 2.55 -2.77
N ILE A 72 -11.46 2.91 -3.80
CA ILE A 72 -11.14 2.00 -4.91
C ILE A 72 -10.38 0.77 -4.39
N PHE A 73 -9.45 0.95 -3.46
CA PHE A 73 -8.77 -0.18 -2.82
C PHE A 73 -9.73 -1.11 -2.08
N ILE A 74 -10.65 -0.56 -1.28
CA ILE A 74 -11.67 -1.33 -0.55
C ILE A 74 -12.58 -2.09 -1.52
N ASN A 75 -13.01 -1.45 -2.61
CA ASN A 75 -13.85 -2.08 -3.63
C ASN A 75 -13.10 -3.22 -4.32
N ASN A 76 -11.84 -2.98 -4.72
CA ASN A 76 -10.97 -4.00 -5.31
C ASN A 76 -10.78 -5.21 -4.38
N LEU A 77 -10.62 -5.01 -3.07
CA LEU A 77 -10.54 -6.10 -2.11
C LEU A 77 -11.85 -6.89 -2.00
N LYS A 78 -13.01 -6.23 -2.06
CA LYS A 78 -14.32 -6.88 -1.96
C LYS A 78 -14.67 -7.67 -3.22
N GLU A 79 -14.46 -7.08 -4.39
CA GLU A 79 -14.80 -7.69 -5.68
C GLU A 79 -13.81 -8.79 -6.07
N ASN A 80 -12.53 -8.61 -5.69
CA ASN A 80 -11.46 -9.53 -6.01
C ASN A 80 -10.77 -10.08 -4.76
N TYR A 81 -11.54 -10.57 -3.78
CA TYR A 81 -10.99 -11.27 -2.60
C TYR A 81 -10.14 -12.50 -2.99
N ALA A 82 -10.35 -13.01 -4.20
CA ALA A 82 -9.60 -14.12 -4.81
C ALA A 82 -8.38 -13.67 -5.64
N ASN A 83 -8.14 -12.36 -5.83
CA ASN A 83 -6.96 -11.92 -6.55
C ASN A 83 -5.73 -12.21 -5.72
N SER A 84 -4.92 -13.10 -6.27
CA SER A 84 -3.80 -13.75 -5.63
C SER A 84 -2.75 -12.77 -5.07
N CYS A 85 -2.74 -11.50 -5.52
CA CYS A 85 -1.68 -10.52 -5.26
C CYS A 85 -1.66 -9.87 -3.85
N LEU A 86 -2.50 -10.33 -2.91
CA LEU A 86 -2.55 -9.77 -1.54
C LEU A 86 -1.22 -9.89 -0.78
N PRO A 87 -0.52 -11.04 -0.82
CA PRO A 87 0.76 -11.19 -0.11
C PRO A 87 1.82 -10.20 -0.62
N GLU A 88 1.89 -9.99 -1.93
CA GLU A 88 2.81 -9.05 -2.57
C GLU A 88 2.49 -7.61 -2.19
N LEU A 89 1.20 -7.26 -2.14
CA LEU A 89 0.73 -5.95 -1.70
C LEU A 89 1.11 -5.69 -0.24
N LEU A 90 0.91 -6.65 0.66
CA LEU A 90 1.32 -6.51 2.07
C LEU A 90 2.83 -6.27 2.17
N SER A 91 3.62 -7.06 1.45
CA SER A 91 5.08 -6.87 1.40
C SER A 91 5.49 -5.52 0.85
N LYS A 92 4.75 -4.97 -0.11
CA LYS A 92 4.98 -3.63 -0.63
C LYS A 92 4.63 -2.57 0.42
N VAL A 93 3.43 -2.63 1.01
CA VAL A 93 2.97 -1.70 2.06
C VAL A 93 3.99 -1.62 3.20
N VAL A 94 4.44 -2.76 3.71
CA VAL A 94 5.40 -2.83 4.83
C VAL A 94 6.74 -2.18 4.48
N LYS A 95 7.15 -2.17 3.20
CA LYS A 95 8.38 -1.52 2.75
C LYS A 95 8.21 -0.03 2.49
N THR A 96 7.07 0.38 1.92
CA THR A 96 6.86 1.76 1.43
C THR A 96 6.22 2.68 2.44
N MET A 97 5.43 2.16 3.37
CA MET A 97 4.74 2.99 4.38
C MET A 97 5.48 2.90 5.71
N SER A 98 5.65 4.05 6.37
CA SER A 98 5.87 4.05 7.81
C SER A 98 4.66 3.36 8.45
N LEU A 99 4.91 2.33 9.26
CA LEU A 99 3.90 1.60 10.00
C LEU A 99 3.30 2.52 11.08
N THR A 100 2.46 3.47 10.67
CA THR A 100 1.66 4.28 11.58
C THR A 100 0.44 3.48 12.01
N GLU A 101 0.01 3.66 13.26
CA GLU A 101 -1.01 2.82 13.93
C GLU A 101 -2.38 2.82 13.21
N ASP A 102 -2.66 3.83 12.38
CA ASP A 102 -3.94 4.04 11.68
C ASP A 102 -3.91 3.74 10.17
N ASN A 103 -3.17 2.70 9.76
CA ASN A 103 -3.14 2.32 8.35
C ASN A 103 -4.30 1.38 7.98
N ILE A 104 -5.39 1.96 7.47
CA ILE A 104 -6.58 1.22 6.99
C ILE A 104 -6.20 0.15 5.96
N PHE A 105 -5.23 0.40 5.09
CA PHE A 105 -4.78 -0.60 4.11
C PHE A 105 -4.20 -1.82 4.82
N LEU A 106 -3.38 -1.60 5.84
CA LEU A 106 -2.70 -2.67 6.56
C LEU A 106 -3.71 -3.52 7.36
N ASP A 107 -4.68 -2.89 8.03
CA ASP A 107 -5.75 -3.60 8.75
C ASP A 107 -6.58 -4.47 7.81
N LEU A 108 -6.97 -3.94 6.64
CA LEU A 108 -7.75 -4.66 5.65
C LEU A 108 -6.97 -5.81 5.00
N LEU A 109 -5.70 -5.58 4.62
CA LEU A 109 -4.83 -6.60 4.03
C LEU A 109 -4.57 -7.74 5.01
N ILE A 110 -4.28 -7.42 6.27
CA ILE A 110 -3.99 -8.42 7.28
C ILE A 110 -5.23 -9.26 7.57
N LYS A 111 -6.41 -8.65 7.71
CA LYS A 111 -7.67 -9.41 7.84
C LYS A 111 -7.92 -10.33 6.65
N ALA A 112 -7.66 -9.86 5.44
CA ALA A 112 -7.85 -10.66 4.23
C ALA A 112 -6.86 -11.84 4.16
N ILE A 113 -5.58 -11.60 4.39
CA ILE A 113 -4.53 -12.63 4.36
C ILE A 113 -4.70 -13.62 5.51
N SER A 114 -5.18 -13.17 6.67
CA SER A 114 -5.44 -14.04 7.84
C SER A 114 -6.54 -15.07 7.61
N ALA A 115 -7.45 -14.79 6.67
CA ALA A 115 -8.48 -15.72 6.23
C ALA A 115 -7.98 -16.74 5.19
N ILE A 116 -6.77 -16.57 4.63
CA ILE A 116 -6.15 -17.45 3.65
C ILE A 116 -5.13 -18.36 4.35
N PRO A 117 -5.22 -19.70 4.18
CA PRO A 117 -4.21 -20.60 4.75
C PRO A 117 -2.81 -20.29 4.19
N LEU A 118 -1.86 -19.99 5.08
CA LEU A 118 -0.50 -19.56 4.73
C LEU A 118 0.23 -20.60 3.86
N ASN A 119 -0.09 -21.88 4.04
CA ASN A 119 0.43 -22.99 3.24
C ASN A 119 0.00 -22.97 1.76
N THR A 120 -1.01 -22.17 1.39
CA THR A 120 -1.45 -21.96 0.00
C THR A 120 -0.71 -20.80 -0.68
N ILE A 121 -0.01 -19.97 0.10
CA ILE A 121 0.75 -18.84 -0.42
C ILE A 121 2.12 -19.35 -0.87
N GLU A 122 2.53 -18.99 -2.08
CA GLU A 122 3.87 -19.32 -2.57
C GLU A 122 4.93 -18.47 -1.84
N PHE A 123 6.07 -19.09 -1.54
CA PHE A 123 7.10 -18.52 -0.68
C PHE A 123 7.78 -17.27 -1.23
N ASP A 124 7.69 -17.00 -2.53
CA ASP A 124 8.24 -15.81 -3.19
C ASP A 124 7.30 -14.60 -3.16
N ARG A 125 6.06 -14.79 -2.73
CA ARG A 125 5.00 -13.75 -2.77
C ARG A 125 4.92 -12.92 -1.50
N LEU A 126 5.34 -13.48 -0.37
CA LEU A 126 5.37 -12.81 0.92
C LEU A 126 6.81 -12.66 1.40
N SER A 127 7.26 -11.42 1.58
CA SER A 127 8.56 -11.10 2.17
C SER A 127 8.62 -11.44 3.66
N ILE A 128 9.83 -11.63 4.19
CA ILE A 128 10.05 -11.87 5.63
C ILE A 128 9.48 -10.74 6.48
N GLU A 129 9.65 -9.48 6.06
CA GLU A 129 9.08 -8.32 6.77
C GLU A 129 7.55 -8.34 6.73
N GLY A 130 6.96 -8.74 5.59
CA GLY A 130 5.52 -8.90 5.44
C GLY A 130 4.97 -9.97 6.39
N LEU A 131 5.64 -11.12 6.48
CA LEU A 131 5.27 -12.19 7.40
C LEU A 131 5.40 -11.76 8.87
N LYS A 132 6.49 -11.08 9.24
CA LYS A 132 6.66 -10.55 10.61
C LYS A 132 5.54 -9.59 10.97
N CYS A 133 5.20 -8.67 10.07
CA CYS A 133 4.11 -7.72 10.25
C CYS A 133 2.76 -8.41 10.38
N LEU A 134 2.47 -9.41 9.54
CA LEU A 134 1.26 -10.22 9.61
C LEU A 134 1.10 -10.88 10.98
N LEU A 135 2.15 -11.55 11.46
CA LEU A 135 2.11 -12.29 12.73
C LEU A 135 2.04 -11.37 13.95
N SER A 136 2.78 -10.25 13.97
CA SER A 136 2.72 -9.31 15.08
C SER A 136 1.33 -8.67 15.16
N TYR A 137 0.80 -8.20 14.03
CA TYR A 137 -0.47 -7.48 14.01
C TYR A 137 -1.67 -8.37 14.32
N THR A 138 -1.66 -9.63 13.84
CA THR A 138 -2.70 -10.61 14.18
C THR A 138 -2.69 -10.94 15.66
N HIS A 139 -1.50 -11.03 16.27
CA HIS A 139 -1.38 -11.20 17.71
C HIS A 139 -1.86 -9.97 18.49
N ASP A 140 -1.37 -8.78 18.13
CA ASP A 140 -1.65 -7.52 18.85
C ASP A 140 -3.13 -7.15 18.81
N LYS A 141 -3.83 -7.44 17.70
CA LYS A 141 -5.25 -7.14 17.50
C LYS A 141 -6.19 -8.33 17.69
N GLU A 142 -5.66 -9.47 18.16
CA GLU A 142 -6.41 -10.72 18.36
C GLU A 142 -7.24 -11.14 17.12
N ILE A 143 -6.67 -10.96 15.93
CA ILE A 143 -7.34 -11.29 14.66
C ILE A 143 -7.32 -12.82 14.49
N PRO A 144 -8.46 -13.47 14.21
CA PRO A 144 -8.49 -14.90 13.93
C PRO A 144 -7.59 -15.25 12.75
N PHE A 145 -6.66 -16.16 12.96
CA PHE A 145 -5.73 -16.63 11.94
C PHE A 145 -6.08 -18.07 11.56
N VAL A 146 -6.40 -18.30 10.27
CA VAL A 146 -6.88 -19.62 9.81
C VAL A 146 -5.79 -20.70 9.84
N THR A 147 -4.52 -20.27 9.83
CA THR A 147 -3.38 -21.19 9.76
C THR A 147 -2.98 -21.66 11.16
N PRO A 148 -2.92 -22.98 11.41
CA PRO A 148 -2.44 -23.53 12.68
C PRO A 148 -0.98 -23.18 12.96
N GLU A 149 -0.60 -23.08 14.24
CA GLU A 149 0.73 -22.65 14.69
C GLU A 149 1.85 -23.50 14.11
N TYR A 150 1.62 -24.81 13.95
CA TYR A 150 2.57 -25.72 13.31
C TYR A 150 2.85 -25.33 11.84
N GLU A 151 1.81 -25.02 11.07
CA GLU A 151 1.96 -24.61 9.67
C GLU A 151 2.60 -23.22 9.55
N VAL A 152 2.34 -22.32 10.51
CA VAL A 152 3.04 -21.03 10.61
C VAL A 152 4.54 -21.25 10.81
N PHE A 153 4.92 -22.12 11.74
CA PHE A 153 6.32 -22.44 12.00
C PHE A 153 6.99 -23.05 10.77
N ARG A 154 6.33 -24.04 10.15
CA ARG A 154 6.82 -24.71 8.93
C ARG A 154 7.00 -23.72 7.79
N TYR A 155 6.02 -22.87 7.52
CA TYR A 155 6.09 -21.85 6.48
C TYR A 155 7.23 -20.88 6.72
N SER A 156 7.36 -20.37 7.95
CA SER A 156 8.43 -19.45 8.37
C SER A 156 9.82 -20.04 8.14
N ALA A 157 10.02 -21.31 8.52
CA ALA A 157 11.29 -22.00 8.35
C ALA A 157 11.67 -22.17 6.87
N ILE A 158 10.71 -22.52 6.01
CA ILE A 158 10.96 -22.66 4.56
C ILE A 158 11.23 -21.31 3.91
N LEU A 159 10.47 -20.27 4.29
CA LEU A 159 10.65 -18.92 3.78
C LEU A 159 12.06 -18.39 4.10
N ALA A 160 12.50 -18.54 5.34
CA ALA A 160 13.84 -18.13 5.78
C ALA A 160 14.99 -18.92 5.15
N ALA A 161 14.72 -20.15 4.68
CA ALA A 161 15.72 -20.95 3.96
C ALA A 161 15.86 -20.56 2.48
N LYS A 162 14.86 -19.87 1.91
CA LYS A 162 14.81 -19.49 0.49
C LYS A 162 15.30 -18.07 0.18
N GLN A 163 15.31 -17.18 1.17
CA GLN A 163 15.74 -15.77 1.06
C GLN A 163 17.06 -15.56 1.78
#